data_AF-A0A916FKK9-F1
#
_entry.id   AF-A0A916FKK9-F1
#
_cell.length_a   1.000
_cell.length_b   1.000
_cell.length_c   1.000
_cell.angle_alpha   90.00
_cell.angle_beta   90.00
_cell.angle_gamma   90.00
#
_symmetry.space_group_name_H-M   'P 1'
#
loop_
_entity.id
_entity.type
_entity.pdbx_description
1 polymer ?
#
loop_
_entity_poly.entity_id
_entity_poly.type
_entity_poly.pdbx_seq_one_letter_code
_entity_poly.pdbx_strand_id
1 'polypeptide(L)'
;MDIGLLFRKRHALADEGLPWLRGDERGSWCARRNLTGEAGVSAILIRAVQAAAQHHAIGEVRFATKDGRPLTIVSSTSRSTGKTIESYLQAGTPWAAYLPNGNEDRVTYYLGLLVLAEAMAAPSAYVDLLEAYEELIAATKGGVILEMHKDLLCRVADEVYYAARYQDLPVDSVHDRLSDLQIHDLAAFSTAGLSGGVTPYAPPVFYDAPQLRAYRSDAGLSSATPAARSRKALHRSTVRSAPTPNGLGRFVGRQAQLIHDGLRRGKTVLLAGPTGTGKTLAVEEVAQQMSEARLVRIEGKEGMLDVDFLGNIVPREDQRVWQDGPLAEAIQSAQCDPAILFLDEISRFPREQINLLIGFLNRKSGDLCRQENLDLEGDGPFYVARVPQDNSKVFACPCEHLLIVAAANFGKDYAVYPLDPALRRRFTMVVEFDYPGKDAEIDLLARSTSLDRALAEALVAVAIESRRVHENGDLPGQIDTASLIEWGRKCTEFEAHTAAQVMDMAALTWADLVCGRTHDGRVNQGHFAALRDHLEALGKLPKGGAP
;
A
#
# COMPACT_ATOMS: atom_id res chain seq x y z
N MET A 1 -10.39 17.97 -16.12
CA MET A 1 -9.12 18.57 -16.61
C MET A 1 -8.16 17.47 -17.09
N ASP A 2 -7.33 17.70 -18.12
CA ASP A 2 -6.20 16.80 -18.46
C ASP A 2 -5.15 16.82 -17.34
N ILE A 3 -5.03 15.73 -16.58
CA ILE A 3 -4.07 15.59 -15.46
C ILE A 3 -2.63 15.79 -15.94
N GLY A 4 -2.32 15.46 -17.20
CA GLY A 4 -1.02 15.66 -17.81
C GLY A 4 -0.54 17.12 -17.71
N LEU A 5 -1.46 18.09 -17.67
CA LEU A 5 -1.17 19.52 -17.46
C LEU A 5 -0.31 19.80 -16.23
N LEU A 6 -0.49 19.02 -15.15
CA LEU A 6 0.29 19.17 -13.92
C LEU A 6 1.77 18.77 -14.08
N PHE A 7 2.10 17.96 -15.10
CA PHE A 7 3.42 17.34 -15.29
C PHE A 7 4.07 17.68 -16.64
N ARG A 8 3.61 18.73 -17.34
CA ARG A 8 4.12 19.06 -18.70
C ARG A 8 5.54 19.65 -18.73
N LYS A 9 6.00 20.33 -17.67
CA LYS A 9 7.32 20.98 -17.65
C LYS A 9 8.41 19.93 -17.41
N ARG A 10 9.22 19.60 -18.42
CA ARG A 10 10.29 18.58 -18.37
C ARG A 10 11.72 19.11 -18.16
N HIS A 11 11.86 20.41 -17.91
CA HIS A 11 13.17 21.04 -17.73
C HIS A 11 13.53 21.22 -16.25
N ALA A 12 14.78 21.57 -15.98
CA ALA A 12 15.22 21.93 -14.63
C ALA A 12 14.46 23.16 -14.12
N LEU A 13 14.09 23.14 -12.85
CA LEU A 13 13.31 24.19 -12.18
C LEU A 13 14.21 25.35 -11.72
N ALA A 14 15.13 25.76 -12.60
CA ALA A 14 16.09 26.83 -12.32
C ALA A 14 15.40 28.19 -12.15
N ASP A 15 14.33 28.45 -12.90
CA ASP A 15 13.50 29.67 -12.78
C ASP A 15 12.81 29.78 -11.41
N GLU A 16 12.55 28.63 -10.78
CA GLU A 16 12.00 28.51 -9.42
C GLU A 16 13.10 28.50 -8.34
N GLY A 17 14.39 28.62 -8.73
CA GLY A 17 15.53 28.59 -7.81
C GLY A 17 15.92 27.18 -7.35
N LEU A 18 15.48 26.14 -8.07
CA LEU A 18 15.69 24.72 -7.76
C LEU A 18 16.42 24.03 -8.94
N PRO A 19 17.67 24.42 -9.27
CA PRO A 19 18.38 23.89 -10.45
C PRO A 19 18.67 22.39 -10.37
N TRP A 20 18.60 21.81 -9.17
CA TRP A 20 18.81 20.40 -8.84
C TRP A 20 17.53 19.54 -8.98
N LEU A 21 16.40 20.13 -9.36
CA LEU A 21 15.12 19.44 -9.52
C LEU A 21 14.59 19.59 -10.94
N ARG A 22 14.08 18.50 -11.52
CA ARG A 22 13.47 18.52 -12.86
C ARG A 22 12.01 18.10 -12.80
N GLY A 23 11.15 18.75 -13.56
CA GLY A 23 9.69 18.48 -13.56
C GLY A 23 9.25 17.20 -14.29
N ASP A 24 10.20 16.40 -14.81
CA ASP A 24 9.97 15.05 -15.32
C ASP A 24 10.64 13.97 -14.45
N GLU A 25 11.30 14.38 -13.37
CA GLU A 25 11.95 13.45 -12.45
C GLU A 25 10.91 12.60 -11.72
N ARG A 26 11.27 11.34 -11.49
CA ARG A 26 10.47 10.40 -10.71
C ARG A 26 11.28 9.84 -9.56
N GLY A 27 10.61 9.58 -8.44
CA GLY A 27 11.26 9.09 -7.24
C GLY A 27 10.27 8.51 -6.25
N SER A 28 10.79 8.04 -5.11
CA SER A 28 10.00 7.40 -4.05
C SER A 28 9.31 8.38 -3.10
N TRP A 29 9.26 9.67 -3.44
CA TRP A 29 8.67 10.75 -2.61
C TRP A 29 7.15 10.76 -2.68
N CYS A 30 6.56 9.64 -2.29
CA CYS A 30 5.14 9.38 -2.46
C CYS A 30 4.30 10.03 -1.37
N ALA A 31 3.13 10.53 -1.76
CA ALA A 31 2.02 10.75 -0.85
C ALA A 31 1.73 9.44 -0.09
N ARG A 32 1.28 9.53 1.15
CA ARG A 32 1.00 8.36 1.99
C ARG A 32 -0.04 7.43 1.37
N ARG A 33 -0.97 8.03 0.60
CA ARG A 33 -2.03 7.33 -0.14
C ARG A 33 -1.65 6.97 -1.58
N ASN A 34 -0.44 7.31 -2.02
CA ASN A 34 0.09 6.84 -3.28
C ASN A 34 0.52 5.37 -3.15
N LEU A 35 -0.20 4.51 -3.86
CA LEU A 35 0.01 3.05 -3.84
C LEU A 35 1.00 2.57 -4.91
N THR A 36 1.40 3.42 -5.86
CA THR A 36 2.32 3.04 -6.95
C THR A 36 3.77 2.97 -6.49
N GLY A 37 4.11 3.63 -5.38
CA GLY A 37 5.49 3.71 -4.87
C GLY A 37 6.40 4.64 -5.68
N GLU A 38 5.85 5.34 -6.68
CA GLU A 38 6.57 6.31 -7.50
C GLU A 38 5.76 7.61 -7.63
N ALA A 39 6.40 8.74 -7.37
CA ALA A 39 5.85 10.08 -7.52
C ALA A 39 6.58 10.83 -8.64
N GLY A 40 5.82 11.52 -9.47
CA GLY A 40 6.37 12.42 -10.49
C GLY A 40 6.49 13.86 -9.96
N VAL A 41 7.53 14.58 -10.36
CA VAL A 41 7.69 15.98 -9.95
C VAL A 41 6.75 16.88 -10.74
N SER A 42 5.69 17.40 -10.10
CA SER A 42 4.89 18.48 -10.71
C SER A 42 5.52 19.85 -10.45
N ALA A 43 6.14 20.45 -11.46
CA ALA A 43 6.67 21.82 -11.38
C ALA A 43 5.65 22.85 -10.87
N ILE A 44 4.37 22.65 -11.22
CA ILE A 44 3.25 23.51 -10.80
C ILE A 44 3.01 23.40 -9.30
N LEU A 45 2.94 22.17 -8.77
CA LEU A 45 2.69 21.93 -7.35
C LEU A 45 3.92 22.25 -6.50
N ILE A 46 5.12 21.96 -6.98
CA ILE A 46 6.39 22.37 -6.35
C ILE A 46 6.41 23.88 -6.13
N ARG A 47 6.08 24.65 -7.17
CA ARG A 47 6.00 26.11 -7.07
C ARG A 47 4.94 26.57 -6.06
N ALA A 48 3.80 25.88 -5.98
CA ALA A 48 2.76 26.20 -5.00
C ALA A 48 3.23 26.00 -3.57
N VAL A 49 3.86 24.86 -3.30
CA VAL A 49 4.42 24.50 -1.99
C VAL A 49 5.51 25.50 -1.58
N GLN A 50 6.46 25.78 -2.48
CA GLN A 50 7.52 26.77 -2.24
C GLN A 50 6.94 28.16 -1.93
N ALA A 51 5.95 28.59 -2.71
CA ALA A 51 5.32 29.90 -2.56
C ALA A 51 4.59 30.04 -1.22
N ALA A 52 3.93 28.98 -0.74
CA ALA A 52 3.25 28.96 0.55
C ALA A 52 4.26 28.88 1.72
N ALA A 53 5.27 28.02 1.62
CA ALA A 53 6.24 27.74 2.70
C ALA A 53 7.23 28.90 2.96
N GLN A 54 7.53 29.73 1.97
CA GLN A 54 8.59 30.75 2.04
C GLN A 54 8.05 32.18 2.24
N HIS A 55 6.93 32.34 2.96
CA HIS A 55 6.35 33.65 3.31
C HIS A 55 5.98 34.57 2.13
N HIS A 56 5.91 34.05 0.90
CA HIS A 56 5.95 34.91 -0.29
C HIS A 56 4.66 34.94 -1.11
N ALA A 57 3.68 34.08 -0.86
CA ALA A 57 2.46 34.08 -1.65
C ALA A 57 1.17 34.30 -0.88
N ILE A 58 0.85 33.56 0.18
CA ILE A 58 -0.51 33.60 0.74
C ILE A 58 -0.66 34.78 1.71
N GLY A 59 -1.48 35.76 1.34
CA GLY A 59 -1.79 36.94 2.16
C GLY A 59 -3.05 36.76 3.00
N GLU A 60 -4.14 36.32 2.38
CA GLU A 60 -5.42 36.06 3.06
C GLU A 60 -6.06 34.80 2.48
N VAL A 61 -6.70 34.01 3.32
CA VAL A 61 -7.54 32.88 2.89
C VAL A 61 -8.93 33.07 3.47
N ARG A 62 -9.95 32.90 2.64
CA ARG A 62 -11.36 33.06 3.02
C ARG A 62 -12.18 31.89 2.50
N PHE A 63 -13.26 31.56 3.21
CA PHE A 63 -14.30 30.68 2.68
C PHE A 63 -15.59 31.43 2.58
N ALA A 64 -16.23 31.31 1.43
CA ALA A 64 -17.54 31.87 1.20
C ALA A 64 -18.45 30.79 0.62
N THR A 65 -19.69 31.18 0.37
CA THR A 65 -20.58 30.39 -0.47
C THR A 65 -20.88 31.21 -1.73
N LYS A 66 -20.82 30.57 -2.90
CA LYS A 66 -21.23 31.15 -4.18
C LYS A 66 -22.26 30.24 -4.81
N ASP A 67 -23.44 30.79 -5.12
CA ASP A 67 -24.56 30.05 -5.71
C ASP A 67 -24.94 28.80 -4.89
N GLY A 68 -24.90 28.92 -3.55
CA GLY A 68 -25.19 27.82 -2.63
C GLY A 68 -24.10 26.76 -2.52
N ARG A 69 -22.93 26.96 -3.15
CA ARG A 69 -21.79 26.02 -3.13
C ARG A 69 -20.59 26.58 -2.35
N PRO A 70 -19.85 25.74 -1.59
CA PRO A 70 -18.64 26.16 -0.91
C PRO A 70 -17.61 26.76 -1.87
N LEU A 71 -16.96 27.85 -1.46
CA LEU A 71 -15.95 28.57 -2.23
C LEU A 71 -14.72 28.83 -1.36
N THR A 72 -13.57 28.30 -1.76
CA THR A 72 -12.26 28.64 -1.19
C THR A 72 -11.65 29.80 -1.96
N ILE A 73 -11.17 30.80 -1.24
CA ILE A 73 -10.57 32.02 -1.79
C ILE A 73 -9.16 32.16 -1.22
N VAL A 74 -8.17 32.33 -2.10
CA VAL A 74 -6.78 32.60 -1.71
C VAL A 74 -6.33 33.91 -2.33
N SER A 75 -6.09 34.92 -1.50
CA SER A 75 -5.43 36.16 -1.87
C SER A 75 -3.93 35.94 -1.80
N SER A 76 -3.24 36.09 -2.93
CA SER A 76 -1.81 35.88 -2.99
C SER A 76 -1.04 36.95 -3.76
N THR A 77 0.16 37.28 -3.29
CA THR A 77 0.99 38.32 -3.90
C THR A 77 1.88 37.72 -4.98
N SER A 78 1.74 38.22 -6.21
CA SER A 78 2.57 37.79 -7.33
C SER A 78 4.02 38.28 -7.17
N ARG A 79 4.98 37.36 -7.15
CA ARG A 79 6.42 37.68 -7.05
C ARG A 79 6.94 38.54 -8.22
N SER A 80 6.35 38.40 -9.40
CA SER A 80 6.79 39.12 -10.61
C SER A 80 6.18 40.52 -10.75
N THR A 81 5.02 40.78 -10.13
CA THR A 81 4.28 42.05 -10.32
C THR A 81 3.98 42.80 -9.02
N GLY A 82 4.15 42.16 -7.86
CA GLY A 82 3.79 42.72 -6.54
C GLY A 82 2.29 42.88 -6.31
N LYS A 83 1.44 42.53 -7.29
CA LYS A 83 -0.02 42.65 -7.18
C LYS A 83 -0.59 41.49 -6.37
N THR A 84 -1.55 41.80 -5.50
CA THR A 84 -2.40 40.80 -4.85
C THR A 84 -3.42 40.29 -5.86
N ILE A 85 -3.52 38.97 -5.97
CA ILE A 85 -4.39 38.26 -6.89
C ILE A 85 -5.21 37.25 -6.08
N GLU A 86 -6.52 37.29 -6.23
CA GLU A 86 -7.41 36.29 -5.64
C GLU A 86 -7.59 35.14 -6.61
N SER A 87 -7.51 33.92 -6.11
CA SER A 87 -7.85 32.70 -6.85
C SER A 87 -9.00 32.00 -6.13
N TYR A 88 -9.81 31.25 -6.88
CA TYR A 88 -11.04 30.67 -6.36
C TYR A 88 -11.16 29.18 -6.69
N LEU A 89 -11.63 28.37 -5.75
CA LEU A 89 -12.02 26.97 -5.95
C LEU A 89 -13.45 26.77 -5.43
N GLN A 90 -14.38 26.51 -6.34
CA GLN A 90 -15.79 26.26 -6.04
C GLN A 90 -16.06 24.75 -6.04
N ALA A 91 -16.57 24.25 -4.90
CA ALA A 91 -16.93 22.85 -4.74
C ALA A 91 -18.25 22.51 -5.46
N GLY A 92 -18.36 21.31 -6.02
CA GLY A 92 -19.61 20.82 -6.62
C GLY A 92 -19.38 19.88 -7.80
N THR A 93 -20.44 19.58 -8.55
CA THR A 93 -20.35 18.78 -9.78
C THR A 93 -20.80 19.65 -10.96
N PRO A 94 -19.88 20.06 -11.86
CA PRO A 94 -18.43 19.92 -11.76
C PRO A 94 -17.81 20.86 -10.71
N TRP A 95 -16.59 20.55 -10.29
CA TRP A 95 -15.74 21.48 -9.55
C TRP A 95 -15.21 22.55 -10.50
N ALA A 96 -15.03 23.78 -10.02
CA ALA A 96 -14.50 24.87 -10.85
C ALA A 96 -13.40 25.64 -10.12
N ALA A 97 -12.24 25.82 -10.78
CA ALA A 97 -11.16 26.66 -10.32
C ALA A 97 -10.98 27.87 -11.24
N TYR A 98 -10.86 29.06 -10.67
CA TYR A 98 -10.63 30.31 -11.38
C TYR A 98 -9.23 30.78 -11.04
N LEU A 99 -8.33 30.64 -12.01
CA LEU A 99 -6.89 30.81 -11.80
C LEU A 99 -6.35 31.94 -12.69
N PRO A 100 -5.34 32.69 -12.25
CA PRO A 100 -4.68 33.70 -13.08
C PRO A 100 -4.06 33.06 -14.32
N ASN A 101 -4.48 33.49 -15.52
CA ASN A 101 -4.10 32.89 -16.80
C ASN A 101 -4.46 31.39 -16.90
N GLY A 102 -5.46 30.94 -16.15
CA GLY A 102 -5.97 29.57 -16.20
C GLY A 102 -6.92 29.39 -17.38
N ASN A 103 -6.93 28.21 -17.98
CA ASN A 103 -7.96 27.76 -18.92
C ASN A 103 -7.90 26.24 -19.06
N GLU A 104 -8.70 25.67 -19.96
CA GLU A 104 -8.77 24.23 -20.21
C GLU A 104 -7.40 23.58 -20.54
N ASP A 105 -6.49 24.34 -21.14
CA ASP A 105 -5.14 23.90 -21.54
C ASP A 105 -4.02 24.41 -20.63
N ARG A 106 -4.35 25.15 -19.56
CA ARG A 106 -3.35 25.79 -18.71
C ARG A 106 -3.78 25.84 -17.25
N VAL A 107 -3.01 25.12 -16.43
CA VAL A 107 -3.09 25.17 -14.98
C VAL A 107 -1.92 25.96 -14.42
N THR A 108 -2.15 26.73 -13.37
CA THR A 108 -1.11 27.50 -12.68
C THR A 108 -0.99 27.07 -11.22
N TYR A 109 0.11 27.47 -10.57
CA TYR A 109 0.44 27.03 -9.20
C TYR A 109 -0.61 27.46 -8.16
N TYR A 110 -1.48 28.42 -8.49
CA TYR A 110 -2.58 28.86 -7.64
C TYR A 110 -3.56 27.73 -7.32
N LEU A 111 -3.68 26.70 -8.15
CA LEU A 111 -4.45 25.49 -7.82
C LEU A 111 -3.89 24.80 -6.57
N GLY A 112 -2.57 24.64 -6.47
CA GLY A 112 -1.93 24.05 -5.29
C GLY A 112 -2.10 24.91 -4.04
N LEU A 113 -2.10 26.24 -4.18
CA LEU A 113 -2.39 27.15 -3.06
C LEU A 113 -3.83 26.99 -2.56
N LEU A 114 -4.79 26.84 -3.47
CA LEU A 114 -6.20 26.60 -3.13
C LEU A 114 -6.39 25.27 -2.40
N VAL A 115 -5.68 24.21 -2.81
CA VAL A 115 -5.71 22.90 -2.15
C VAL A 115 -5.07 22.96 -0.76
N LEU A 116 -3.94 23.67 -0.60
CA LEU A 116 -3.34 23.91 0.72
C LEU A 116 -4.29 24.70 1.62
N ALA A 117 -4.97 25.72 1.09
CA ALA A 117 -5.99 26.46 1.83
C ALA A 117 -7.21 25.60 2.22
N GLU A 118 -7.68 24.74 1.32
CA GLU A 118 -8.73 23.75 1.61
C GLU A 118 -8.30 22.79 2.74
N ALA A 119 -7.03 22.36 2.73
CA ALA A 119 -6.46 21.50 3.76
C ALA A 119 -6.43 22.17 5.14
N MET A 120 -6.08 23.45 5.19
CA MET A 120 -6.12 24.24 6.43
C MET A 120 -7.57 24.44 6.94
N ALA A 121 -8.58 24.32 6.06
CA ALA A 121 -9.99 24.47 6.41
C ALA A 121 -10.56 23.24 7.10
N ALA A 122 -10.08 22.08 6.68
CA ALA A 122 -10.49 20.81 7.23
C ALA A 122 -9.25 19.98 7.61
N PRO A 123 -8.47 20.37 8.64
CA PRO A 123 -7.23 19.68 8.97
C PRO A 123 -7.39 18.17 9.23
N SER A 124 -8.56 17.74 9.71
CA SER A 124 -8.89 16.33 9.93
C SER A 124 -9.09 15.52 8.65
N ALA A 125 -9.45 16.16 7.54
CA ALA A 125 -9.61 15.51 6.22
C ALA A 125 -8.27 15.44 5.46
N TYR A 126 -7.32 16.32 5.75
CA TYR A 126 -6.06 16.44 5.03
C TYR A 126 -4.83 16.15 5.91
N VAL A 127 -4.95 15.16 6.79
CA VAL A 127 -3.91 14.82 7.78
C VAL A 127 -2.57 14.55 7.11
N ASP A 128 -2.55 13.71 6.06
CA ASP A 128 -1.32 13.29 5.38
C ASP A 128 -0.59 14.47 4.73
N LEU A 129 -1.34 15.34 4.05
CA LEU A 129 -0.81 16.56 3.45
C LEU A 129 -0.26 17.52 4.50
N LEU A 130 -1.02 17.79 5.56
CA LEU A 130 -0.58 18.74 6.59
C LEU A 130 0.61 18.23 7.41
N GLU A 131 0.73 16.91 7.63
CA GLU A 131 1.92 16.31 8.25
C GLU A 131 3.16 16.49 7.38
N ALA A 132 3.08 16.11 6.10
CA ALA A 132 4.20 16.30 5.18
C ALA A 132 4.58 17.79 5.05
N TYR A 133 3.58 18.67 5.00
CA TYR A 133 3.80 20.11 4.91
C TYR A 133 4.49 20.66 6.16
N GLU A 134 4.06 20.24 7.35
CA GLU A 134 4.69 20.60 8.63
C GLU A 134 6.16 20.16 8.69
N GLU A 135 6.48 18.95 8.22
CA GLU A 135 7.86 18.44 8.14
C GLU A 135 8.75 19.35 7.27
N LEU A 136 8.25 19.78 6.11
CA LEU A 136 8.98 20.67 5.20
C LEU A 136 9.22 22.06 5.81
N ILE A 137 8.19 22.69 6.38
CA ILE A 137 8.32 24.03 6.97
C ILE A 137 9.16 24.00 8.26
N ALA A 138 9.15 22.88 9.00
CA ALA A 138 10.03 22.68 10.15
C ALA A 138 11.50 22.54 9.74
N ALA A 139 11.78 21.77 8.69
CA ALA A 139 13.13 21.58 8.17
C ALA A 139 13.72 22.88 7.61
N THR A 140 12.90 23.65 6.90
CA THR A 140 13.31 24.93 6.28
C THR A 140 13.24 26.11 7.24
N LYS A 141 12.51 25.97 8.36
CA LYS A 141 12.15 27.06 9.29
C LYS A 141 11.47 28.25 8.57
N GLY A 142 10.66 27.96 7.55
CA GLY A 142 10.06 28.97 6.66
C GLY A 142 11.05 29.65 5.70
N GLY A 143 12.32 29.25 5.71
CA GLY A 143 13.39 29.83 4.90
C GLY A 143 13.55 29.20 3.52
N VAL A 144 14.73 29.42 2.93
CA VAL A 144 15.05 28.92 1.58
C VAL A 144 15.04 27.38 1.54
N ILE A 145 14.42 26.82 0.51
CA ILE A 145 14.39 25.39 0.22
C ILE A 145 15.64 25.05 -0.59
N LEU A 146 16.47 24.17 -0.04
CA LEU A 146 17.75 23.75 -0.60
C LEU A 146 17.65 22.29 -1.08
N GLU A 147 18.67 21.81 -1.79
CA GLU A 147 18.73 20.45 -2.32
C GLU A 147 18.54 19.37 -1.25
N MET A 148 19.06 19.59 -0.04
CA MET A 148 18.86 18.69 1.10
C MET A 148 17.39 18.52 1.52
N HIS A 149 16.49 19.42 1.10
CA HIS A 149 15.05 19.34 1.37
C HIS A 149 14.25 18.75 0.19
N LYS A 150 14.93 18.28 -0.87
CA LYS A 150 14.32 17.75 -2.09
C LYS A 150 13.22 16.74 -1.80
N ASP A 151 13.53 15.74 -0.99
CA ASP A 151 12.60 14.65 -0.70
C ASP A 151 11.33 15.13 0.01
N LEU A 152 11.48 16.04 0.98
CA LEU A 152 10.35 16.65 1.69
C LEU A 152 9.49 17.49 0.73
N LEU A 153 10.13 18.31 -0.11
CA LEU A 153 9.44 19.15 -1.08
C LEU A 153 8.64 18.31 -2.09
N CYS A 154 9.26 17.26 -2.64
CA CYS A 154 8.61 16.37 -3.60
C CYS A 154 7.46 15.59 -2.96
N ARG A 155 7.64 15.10 -1.73
CA ARG A 155 6.58 14.39 -0.99
C ARG A 155 5.38 15.28 -0.74
N VAL A 156 5.59 16.53 -0.31
CA VAL A 156 4.50 17.48 -0.13
C VAL A 156 3.78 17.76 -1.46
N ALA A 157 4.52 17.93 -2.56
CA ALA A 157 3.90 18.16 -3.86
C ALA A 157 3.02 16.97 -4.30
N ASP A 158 3.44 15.72 -4.03
CA ASP A 158 2.62 14.54 -4.29
C ASP A 158 1.40 14.46 -3.36
N GLU A 159 1.54 14.82 -2.08
CA GLU A 159 0.40 14.92 -1.15
C GLU A 159 -0.61 15.98 -1.61
N VAL A 160 -0.15 17.13 -2.13
CA VAL A 160 -1.04 18.15 -2.72
C VAL A 160 -1.78 17.59 -3.93
N TYR A 161 -1.10 16.81 -4.77
CA TYR A 161 -1.73 16.15 -5.92
C TYR A 161 -2.83 15.18 -5.48
N TYR A 162 -2.56 14.31 -4.49
CA TYR A 162 -3.56 13.37 -3.95
C TYR A 162 -4.70 14.06 -3.20
N ALA A 163 -4.42 15.14 -2.48
CA ALA A 163 -5.44 15.97 -1.84
C ALA A 163 -6.35 16.64 -2.88
N ALA A 164 -5.78 17.18 -3.96
CA ALA A 164 -6.54 17.77 -5.06
C ALA A 164 -7.42 16.72 -5.73
N ARG A 165 -6.88 15.52 -5.95
CA ARG A 165 -7.55 14.44 -6.69
C ARG A 165 -8.61 13.71 -5.88
N TYR A 166 -8.36 13.43 -4.60
CA TYR A 166 -9.21 12.52 -3.82
C TYR A 166 -9.70 13.08 -2.48
N GLN A 167 -9.31 14.29 -2.05
CA GLN A 167 -9.60 14.80 -0.69
C GLN A 167 -9.20 13.80 0.39
N ASP A 168 -10.13 13.35 1.24
CA ASP A 168 -10.00 12.27 2.23
C ASP A 168 -10.64 10.94 1.76
N LEU A 169 -11.14 10.91 0.52
CA LEU A 169 -11.85 9.77 -0.07
C LEU A 169 -10.87 8.70 -0.59
N PRO A 170 -11.36 7.47 -0.84
CA PRO A 170 -10.54 6.39 -1.39
C PRO A 170 -9.90 6.73 -2.74
N VAL A 171 -8.73 6.15 -2.99
CA VAL A 171 -7.99 6.31 -4.25
C VAL A 171 -8.57 5.35 -5.30
N ASP A 172 -9.58 5.81 -6.01
CA ASP A 172 -10.23 5.07 -7.10
C ASP A 172 -10.75 6.03 -8.18
N SER A 173 -11.20 5.51 -9.31
CA SER A 173 -11.71 6.32 -10.42
C SER A 173 -13.02 7.04 -10.12
N VAL A 174 -13.78 6.61 -9.11
CA VAL A 174 -15.08 7.20 -8.74
C VAL A 174 -14.88 8.51 -7.99
N HIS A 175 -13.82 8.60 -7.18
CA HIS A 175 -13.52 9.77 -6.36
C HIS A 175 -12.48 10.72 -7.00
N ASP A 176 -12.11 10.48 -8.26
CA ASP A 176 -11.21 11.37 -9.01
C ASP A 176 -11.88 12.72 -9.29
N ARG A 177 -11.53 13.75 -8.52
CA ARG A 177 -12.02 15.13 -8.71
C ARG A 177 -11.36 15.86 -9.86
N LEU A 178 -10.13 15.48 -10.23
CA LEU A 178 -9.36 16.21 -11.25
C LEU A 178 -9.89 15.92 -12.65
N SER A 179 -10.41 14.72 -12.90
CA SER A 179 -11.08 14.37 -14.16
C SER A 179 -12.21 15.35 -14.49
N ASP A 180 -13.05 15.69 -13.50
CA ASP A 180 -14.22 16.58 -13.64
C ASP A 180 -13.94 18.06 -13.30
N LEU A 181 -12.73 18.41 -12.87
CA LEU A 181 -12.36 19.79 -12.56
C LEU A 181 -12.33 20.66 -13.82
N GLN A 182 -13.03 21.79 -13.78
CA GLN A 182 -13.00 22.84 -14.80
C GLN A 182 -12.05 23.96 -14.39
N ILE A 183 -11.20 24.40 -15.31
CA ILE A 183 -10.24 25.49 -15.09
C ILE A 183 -10.65 26.68 -15.95
N HIS A 184 -10.89 27.82 -15.29
CA HIS A 184 -11.27 29.07 -15.93
C HIS A 184 -10.22 30.14 -15.69
N ASP A 185 -10.19 31.13 -16.58
CA ASP A 185 -9.41 32.34 -16.34
C ASP A 185 -10.06 33.14 -15.21
N LEU A 186 -9.23 33.77 -14.39
CA LEU A 186 -9.68 34.60 -13.29
C LEU A 186 -10.66 35.70 -13.74
N ALA A 187 -10.50 36.26 -14.93
CA ALA A 187 -11.38 37.30 -15.47
C ALA A 187 -12.83 36.81 -15.70
N ALA A 188 -13.04 35.49 -15.79
CA ALA A 188 -14.38 34.90 -15.90
C ALA A 188 -15.11 34.82 -14.55
N PHE A 189 -14.42 35.07 -13.43
CA PHE A 189 -15.04 34.98 -12.11
C PHE A 189 -15.89 36.23 -11.81
N SER A 190 -17.17 36.03 -11.56
CA SER A 190 -18.08 37.07 -11.05
C SER A 190 -18.26 36.96 -9.53
N THR A 191 -18.31 38.12 -8.86
CA THR A 191 -18.63 38.23 -7.42
C THR A 191 -20.14 38.22 -7.13
N ALA A 192 -20.98 38.19 -8.16
CA ALA A 192 -22.42 38.00 -8.00
C ALA A 192 -22.73 36.65 -7.31
N GLY A 193 -23.74 36.63 -6.44
CA GLY A 193 -24.15 35.41 -5.71
C GLY A 193 -23.23 35.01 -4.54
N LEU A 194 -22.25 35.85 -4.19
CA LEU A 194 -21.37 35.63 -3.04
C LEU A 194 -22.09 35.99 -1.72
N SER A 195 -22.23 35.02 -0.82
CA SER A 195 -22.73 35.24 0.55
C SER A 195 -21.65 34.92 1.58
N GLY A 196 -21.56 35.74 2.62
CA GLY A 196 -20.45 35.72 3.58
C GLY A 196 -20.34 34.45 4.44
N GLY A 197 -19.09 34.09 4.76
CA GLY A 197 -18.67 33.09 5.75
C GLY A 197 -17.29 33.46 6.29
N VAL A 198 -17.04 33.19 7.57
CA VAL A 198 -15.85 33.59 8.36
C VAL A 198 -14.96 32.37 8.60
N THR A 199 -13.64 32.52 8.46
CA THR A 199 -12.60 32.35 9.52
C THR A 199 -11.28 32.89 8.97
N PRO A 200 -10.64 33.91 9.57
CA PRO A 200 -9.33 34.36 9.13
C PRO A 200 -8.29 33.30 9.47
N TYR A 201 -7.53 32.86 8.47
CA TYR A 201 -6.28 32.17 8.74
C TYR A 201 -5.26 33.19 9.19
N ALA A 202 -4.51 32.86 10.23
CA ALA A 202 -3.28 33.56 10.50
C ALA A 202 -2.27 33.14 9.40
N PRO A 203 -1.75 34.07 8.57
CA PRO A 203 -0.72 33.74 7.58
C PRO A 203 0.45 32.90 8.10
N PRO A 204 0.88 33.02 9.38
CA PRO A 204 1.90 32.17 9.96
C PRO A 204 1.71 30.66 9.82
N VAL A 205 0.48 30.14 9.74
CA VAL A 205 0.26 28.68 9.64
C VAL A 205 0.83 28.07 8.36
N PHE A 206 1.10 28.87 7.33
CA PHE A 206 1.70 28.37 6.08
C PHE A 206 3.22 28.24 6.14
N TYR A 207 3.89 28.89 7.10
CA TYR A 207 5.36 28.98 7.09
C TYR A 207 6.01 28.80 8.47
N ASP A 208 5.22 28.72 9.53
CA ASP A 208 5.66 28.50 10.91
C ASP A 208 5.10 27.17 11.41
N ALA A 209 6.00 26.18 11.58
CA ALA A 209 5.62 24.82 11.98
C ALA A 209 4.93 24.76 13.36
N PRO A 210 5.43 25.47 14.39
CA PRO A 210 4.69 25.60 15.67
C PRO A 210 3.26 26.14 15.52
N GLN A 211 3.06 27.19 14.72
CA GLN A 211 1.73 27.75 14.45
C GLN A 211 0.83 26.76 13.72
N LEU A 212 1.35 26.06 12.70
CA LEU A 212 0.61 25.00 12.02
C LEU A 212 0.20 23.88 12.98
N ARG A 213 1.12 23.43 13.84
CA ARG A 213 0.86 22.37 14.81
C ARG A 213 -0.18 22.76 15.85
N ALA A 214 -0.10 23.99 16.36
CA ALA A 214 -1.09 24.55 17.27
C ALA A 214 -2.46 24.64 16.58
N TYR A 215 -2.49 25.16 15.35
CA TYR A 215 -3.71 25.29 14.55
C TYR A 215 -4.38 23.93 14.27
N ARG A 216 -3.60 22.90 13.93
CA ARG A 216 -4.10 21.52 13.75
C ARG A 216 -4.67 20.92 15.05
N SER A 217 -4.18 21.36 16.20
CA SER A 217 -4.64 20.92 17.52
C SER A 217 -5.91 21.65 17.96
N ASP A 218 -6.01 22.95 17.67
CA ASP A 218 -7.14 23.81 18.01
C ASP A 218 -8.36 23.63 17.09
N ALA A 219 -8.15 23.25 15.83
CA ALA A 219 -9.23 22.90 14.89
C ALA A 219 -10.12 21.73 15.37
N GLY A 220 -9.71 21.01 16.43
CA GLY A 220 -10.54 20.03 17.13
C GLY A 220 -11.57 20.60 18.11
N LEU A 221 -11.63 21.93 18.34
CA LEU A 221 -12.42 22.54 19.42
C LEU A 221 -13.42 23.64 18.98
N SER A 222 -13.61 23.94 17.68
CA SER A 222 -14.54 25.01 17.26
C SER A 222 -15.45 24.66 16.07
N SER A 223 -16.76 24.61 16.37
CA SER A 223 -17.95 24.86 15.53
C SER A 223 -18.66 23.73 14.72
N ALA A 224 -19.74 23.23 15.34
CA ALA A 224 -21.12 22.93 14.85
C ALA A 224 -21.43 21.92 13.70
N THR A 225 -22.22 20.89 14.05
CA THR A 225 -22.90 19.86 13.21
C THR A 225 -24.22 20.39 12.58
N PRO A 226 -24.83 19.78 11.52
CA PRO A 226 -25.43 18.42 11.50
C PRO A 226 -25.04 17.61 10.22
N ALA A 227 -25.02 16.28 10.13
CA ALA A 227 -25.83 15.24 10.73
C ALA A 227 -25.07 13.90 10.77
N ALA A 228 -25.55 13.01 11.64
CA ALA A 228 -24.92 11.78 12.10
C ALA A 228 -24.63 10.72 11.02
N ARG A 229 -23.39 10.22 11.01
CA ARG A 229 -23.10 8.79 10.79
C ARG A 229 -22.07 8.32 11.81
N SER A 230 -22.53 7.45 12.70
CA SER A 230 -21.76 6.73 13.71
C SER A 230 -20.52 6.06 13.12
N ARG A 231 -19.33 6.46 13.57
CA ARG A 231 -18.10 5.65 13.47
C ARG A 231 -17.44 5.58 14.85
N LYS A 232 -17.40 4.35 15.38
CA LYS A 232 -16.73 3.98 16.62
C LYS A 232 -15.24 4.30 16.51
N ALA A 233 -14.72 4.88 17.59
CA ALA A 233 -13.34 5.34 17.75
C ALA A 233 -12.32 4.25 17.40
N LEU A 234 -11.41 4.57 16.46
CA LEU A 234 -10.14 3.87 16.31
C LEU A 234 -9.07 4.65 17.05
N HIS A 235 -8.47 3.96 18.01
CA HIS A 235 -7.37 4.44 18.82
C HIS A 235 -6.19 4.92 17.98
N ARG A 236 -5.86 6.19 18.22
CA ARG A 236 -4.58 6.86 17.98
C ARG A 236 -3.43 5.97 18.46
N SER A 237 -2.59 5.51 17.53
CA SER A 237 -1.30 4.88 17.83
C SER A 237 -0.22 5.77 17.22
N THR A 238 0.47 6.51 18.09
CA THR A 238 1.72 7.22 17.81
C THR A 238 2.70 6.32 17.06
N VAL A 239 2.88 6.57 15.76
CA VAL A 239 3.94 5.96 14.97
C VAL A 239 5.19 6.79 15.22
N ARG A 240 6.08 6.26 16.07
CA ARG A 240 7.50 6.63 16.04
C ARG A 240 7.98 6.41 14.62
N SER A 241 8.65 7.41 14.07
CA SER A 241 9.38 7.36 12.80
C SER A 241 10.19 6.06 12.72
N ALA A 242 9.85 5.19 11.77
CA ALA A 242 10.68 4.06 11.39
C ALA A 242 11.17 4.28 9.95
N PRO A 243 12.44 3.92 9.67
CA PRO A 243 13.17 4.34 8.49
C PRO A 243 12.71 3.58 7.24
N THR A 244 12.81 4.21 6.09
CA THR A 244 12.72 3.55 4.77
C THR A 244 14.12 3.43 4.19
N PRO A 245 14.46 2.42 3.39
CA PRO A 245 14.04 1.02 3.41
C PRO A 245 15.18 0.14 3.97
N ASN A 246 14.84 -0.91 4.68
CA ASN A 246 15.41 -2.21 4.36
C ASN A 246 14.21 -3.15 4.44
N GLY A 247 14.07 -4.05 3.47
CA GLY A 247 13.31 -5.27 3.74
C GLY A 247 13.79 -5.85 5.06
N LEU A 248 12.94 -6.60 5.76
CA LEU A 248 13.35 -7.24 7.01
C LEU A 248 14.49 -8.27 6.83
N GLY A 249 14.96 -8.42 5.57
CA GLY A 249 16.20 -9.03 5.10
C GLY A 249 16.05 -9.35 3.60
N ARG A 250 15.68 -10.57 3.23
CA ARG A 250 15.53 -11.02 1.82
C ARG A 250 14.25 -10.52 1.13
N PHE A 251 13.17 -10.30 1.87
CA PHE A 251 11.88 -9.86 1.32
C PHE A 251 11.90 -8.37 0.92
N VAL A 252 11.39 -8.05 -0.28
CA VAL A 252 11.27 -6.68 -0.79
C VAL A 252 9.84 -6.19 -0.63
N GLY A 253 9.63 -5.19 0.24
CA GLY A 253 8.34 -4.51 0.40
C GLY A 253 8.03 -4.14 1.85
N ARG A 254 7.06 -3.24 2.04
CA ARG A 254 6.61 -2.81 3.38
C ARG A 254 5.77 -3.87 4.12
N GLN A 255 5.31 -4.89 3.40
CA GLN A 255 4.41 -5.91 3.91
C GLN A 255 5.01 -6.67 5.09
N ALA A 256 6.28 -7.05 5.05
CA ALA A 256 6.96 -7.68 6.18
C ALA A 256 6.94 -6.79 7.44
N GLN A 257 7.21 -5.49 7.28
CA GLN A 257 7.09 -4.53 8.40
C GLN A 257 5.66 -4.44 8.92
N LEU A 258 4.65 -4.37 8.04
CA LEU A 258 3.24 -4.33 8.43
C LEU A 258 2.81 -5.59 9.21
N ILE A 259 3.30 -6.76 8.81
CA ILE A 259 3.06 -8.03 9.52
C ILE A 259 3.69 -7.96 10.90
N HIS A 260 4.98 -7.65 11.00
CA HIS A 260 5.70 -7.49 12.27
C HIS A 260 4.95 -6.53 13.21
N ASP A 261 4.60 -5.35 12.71
CA ASP A 261 3.91 -4.30 13.43
C ASP A 261 2.49 -4.68 13.87
N GLY A 262 1.78 -5.46 13.05
CA GLY A 262 0.47 -6.01 13.36
C GLY A 262 0.56 -7.04 14.49
N LEU A 263 1.48 -8.00 14.39
CA LEU A 263 1.70 -9.04 15.39
C LEU A 263 2.09 -8.43 16.75
N ARG A 264 3.06 -7.50 16.78
CA ARG A 264 3.46 -6.76 18.00
C ARG A 264 2.30 -6.00 18.66
N ARG A 265 1.27 -5.61 17.90
CA ARG A 265 0.07 -4.92 18.40
C ARG A 265 -1.10 -5.89 18.69
N GLY A 266 -0.83 -7.19 18.75
CA GLY A 266 -1.82 -8.23 19.05
C GLY A 266 -2.91 -8.37 17.98
N LYS A 267 -2.60 -7.99 16.73
CA LYS A 267 -3.50 -8.20 15.58
C LYS A 267 -3.33 -9.61 15.04
N THR A 268 -4.46 -10.20 14.68
CA THR A 268 -4.53 -11.39 13.83
C THR A 268 -4.44 -10.95 12.37
N VAL A 269 -3.40 -11.39 11.66
CA VAL A 269 -3.04 -10.89 10.33
C VAL A 269 -3.41 -11.90 9.26
N LEU A 270 -4.10 -11.47 8.20
CA LEU A 270 -4.36 -12.24 6.99
C LEU A 270 -3.59 -11.65 5.82
N LEU A 271 -2.78 -12.47 5.15
CA LEU A 271 -2.05 -12.11 3.94
C LEU A 271 -2.91 -12.53 2.74
N ALA A 272 -3.30 -11.55 1.93
CA ALA A 272 -4.13 -11.74 0.77
C ALA A 272 -3.35 -11.36 -0.49
N GLY A 273 -3.41 -12.17 -1.53
CA GLY A 273 -2.79 -11.83 -2.82
C GLY A 273 -2.49 -13.03 -3.70
N PRO A 274 -2.06 -12.80 -4.96
CA PRO A 274 -1.71 -13.87 -5.91
C PRO A 274 -0.59 -14.80 -5.41
N THR A 275 -0.45 -15.97 -6.03
CA THR A 275 0.70 -16.84 -5.75
C THR A 275 2.02 -16.20 -6.17
N GLY A 276 3.12 -16.65 -5.58
CA GLY A 276 4.47 -16.18 -5.94
C GLY A 276 4.77 -14.73 -5.58
N THR A 277 3.94 -14.05 -4.78
CA THR A 277 4.16 -12.67 -4.30
C THR A 277 5.02 -12.55 -3.04
N GLY A 278 5.50 -13.67 -2.50
CA GLY A 278 6.40 -13.69 -1.34
C GLY A 278 5.72 -13.65 0.04
N LYS A 279 4.45 -14.04 0.17
CA LYS A 279 3.72 -14.12 1.45
C LYS A 279 4.46 -14.95 2.51
N THR A 280 4.84 -16.19 2.17
CA THR A 280 5.58 -17.11 3.06
C THR A 280 6.94 -16.51 3.43
N LEU A 281 7.69 -15.99 2.46
CA LEU A 281 8.99 -15.35 2.69
C LEU A 281 8.88 -14.16 3.65
N ALA A 282 7.84 -13.33 3.52
CA ALA A 282 7.61 -12.19 4.41
C ALA A 282 7.36 -12.65 5.86
N VAL A 283 6.66 -13.76 6.09
CA VAL A 283 6.44 -14.30 7.43
C VAL A 283 7.72 -14.89 8.03
N GLU A 284 8.50 -15.62 7.22
CA GLU A 284 9.81 -16.14 7.64
C GLU A 284 10.75 -15.02 8.06
N GLU A 285 10.76 -13.93 7.30
CA GLU A 285 11.54 -12.72 7.63
C GLU A 285 11.13 -12.11 8.97
N VAL A 286 9.82 -11.98 9.21
CA VAL A 286 9.28 -11.47 10.47
C VAL A 286 9.64 -12.39 11.63
N ALA A 287 9.56 -13.70 11.44
CA ALA A 287 9.94 -14.69 12.45
C ALA A 287 11.44 -14.62 12.80
N GLN A 288 12.31 -14.40 11.82
CA GLN A 288 13.75 -14.20 12.08
C GLN A 288 14.02 -12.98 12.95
N GLN A 289 13.24 -11.91 12.79
CA GLN A 289 13.39 -10.70 13.60
C GLN A 289 12.75 -10.80 14.98
N MET A 290 11.67 -11.56 15.10
CA MET A 290 11.05 -11.91 16.37
C MET A 290 11.72 -13.17 16.91
N SER A 291 13.05 -13.13 17.08
CA SER A 291 13.86 -14.29 17.48
C SER A 291 13.46 -14.91 18.83
N GLU A 292 12.75 -14.14 19.67
CA GLU A 292 12.14 -14.61 20.91
C GLU A 292 10.90 -15.48 20.68
N ALA A 293 10.28 -15.42 19.49
CA ALA A 293 9.04 -16.11 19.18
C ALA A 293 9.27 -17.37 18.34
N ARG A 294 8.79 -18.51 18.81
CA ARG A 294 8.86 -19.77 18.05
C ARG A 294 7.91 -19.73 16.86
N LEU A 295 8.41 -19.88 15.63
CA LEU A 295 7.58 -20.06 14.44
C LEU A 295 7.07 -21.51 14.36
N VAL A 296 5.75 -21.66 14.36
CA VAL A 296 5.06 -22.92 14.08
C VAL A 296 4.18 -22.73 12.85
N ARG A 297 4.53 -23.43 11.77
CA ARG A 297 3.84 -23.35 10.48
C ARG A 297 2.91 -24.55 10.30
N ILE A 298 1.68 -24.27 9.89
CA ILE A 298 0.71 -25.27 9.46
C ILE A 298 0.35 -24.99 8.01
N GLU A 299 0.67 -25.94 7.14
CA GLU A 299 0.43 -25.84 5.70
C GLU A 299 -0.88 -26.53 5.33
N GLY A 300 -1.72 -25.81 4.60
CA GLY A 300 -3.02 -26.28 4.15
C GLY A 300 -2.90 -27.31 3.04
N LYS A 301 -3.41 -28.51 3.28
CA LYS A 301 -3.45 -29.59 2.31
C LYS A 301 -4.78 -30.32 2.34
N GLU A 302 -5.16 -30.86 1.19
CA GLU A 302 -6.34 -31.71 1.10
C GLU A 302 -6.15 -33.00 1.92
N GLY A 303 -7.21 -33.45 2.58
CA GLY A 303 -7.18 -34.66 3.41
C GLY A 303 -6.51 -34.49 4.78
N MET A 304 -6.22 -33.26 5.23
CA MET A 304 -5.79 -33.00 6.60
C MET A 304 -6.83 -33.49 7.62
N LEU A 305 -6.38 -34.15 8.67
CA LEU A 305 -7.23 -34.64 9.77
C LEU A 305 -7.03 -33.80 11.04
N ASP A 306 -7.97 -33.87 11.99
CA ASP A 306 -7.84 -33.20 13.30
C ASP A 306 -6.57 -33.63 14.07
N VAL A 307 -6.15 -34.88 13.85
CA VAL A 307 -4.92 -35.44 14.40
C VAL A 307 -3.66 -34.78 13.87
N ASP A 308 -3.69 -34.27 12.64
CA ASP A 308 -2.59 -33.50 12.03
C ASP A 308 -2.59 -32.03 12.48
N PHE A 309 -3.60 -31.63 13.26
CA PHE A 309 -3.80 -30.26 13.71
C PHE A 309 -3.49 -30.11 15.20
N LEU A 310 -4.26 -30.79 16.07
CA LEU A 310 -4.09 -30.75 17.52
C LEU A 310 -3.23 -31.90 18.07
N GLY A 311 -3.16 -33.02 17.35
CA GLY A 311 -2.42 -34.20 17.79
C GLY A 311 -3.29 -35.43 17.97
N ASN A 312 -2.66 -36.55 18.34
CA ASN A 312 -3.31 -37.83 18.50
C ASN A 312 -2.70 -38.68 19.60
N ILE A 313 -3.37 -39.78 19.90
CA ILE A 313 -2.86 -40.82 20.79
C ILE A 313 -2.07 -41.83 19.94
N VAL A 314 -0.76 -41.90 20.18
CA VAL A 314 0.16 -42.82 19.49
C VAL A 314 0.48 -44.01 20.40
N PRO A 315 0.43 -45.25 19.89
CA PRO A 315 0.90 -46.41 20.63
C PRO A 315 2.43 -46.36 20.78
N ARG A 316 2.90 -46.46 22.01
CA ARG A 316 4.29 -46.74 22.41
C ARG A 316 4.32 -48.10 23.11
N GLU A 317 5.49 -48.75 23.15
CA GLU A 317 5.69 -50.17 23.52
C GLU A 317 4.68 -50.72 24.55
N ASP A 318 4.51 -50.06 25.70
CA ASP A 318 3.56 -50.48 26.75
C ASP A 318 2.49 -49.43 27.12
N GLN A 319 2.35 -48.33 26.36
CA GLN A 319 1.41 -47.27 26.71
C GLN A 319 0.89 -46.47 25.51
N ARG A 320 -0.30 -45.92 25.66
CA ARG A 320 -0.88 -44.95 24.72
C ARG A 320 -0.50 -43.55 25.16
N VAL A 321 0.31 -42.85 24.37
CA VAL A 321 0.82 -41.52 24.72
C VAL A 321 0.23 -40.49 23.78
N TRP A 322 -0.20 -39.37 24.32
CA TRP A 322 -0.60 -38.23 23.51
C TRP A 322 0.63 -37.60 22.85
N GLN A 323 0.57 -37.39 21.55
CA GLN A 323 1.54 -36.62 20.77
C GLN A 323 0.85 -35.36 20.25
N ASP A 324 1.43 -34.20 20.55
CA ASP A 324 0.89 -32.92 20.09
C ASP A 324 1.04 -32.75 18.58
N GLY A 325 0.00 -32.17 17.98
CA GLY A 325 0.04 -31.64 16.64
C GLY A 325 0.52 -30.19 16.63
N PRO A 326 0.79 -29.61 15.45
CA PRO A 326 1.43 -28.30 15.35
C PRO A 326 0.61 -27.17 15.98
N LEU A 327 -0.73 -27.20 15.95
CA LEU A 327 -1.53 -26.18 16.65
C LEU A 327 -1.37 -26.31 18.17
N ALA A 328 -1.35 -27.54 18.70
CA ALA A 328 -1.14 -27.77 20.12
C ALA A 328 0.28 -27.38 20.56
N GLU A 329 1.31 -27.67 19.74
CA GLU A 329 2.69 -27.22 19.99
C GLU A 329 2.78 -25.68 20.04
N ALA A 330 2.10 -24.98 19.12
CA ALA A 330 2.06 -23.52 19.11
C ALA A 330 1.40 -22.95 20.37
N ILE A 331 0.26 -23.53 20.78
CA ILE A 331 -0.46 -23.12 22.00
C ILE A 331 0.40 -23.37 23.25
N GLN A 332 1.04 -24.54 23.34
CA GLN A 332 1.90 -24.86 24.49
C GLN A 332 3.12 -23.96 24.57
N SER A 333 3.76 -23.68 23.43
CA SER A 333 4.87 -22.72 23.38
C SER A 333 4.40 -21.34 23.89
N ALA A 334 3.21 -20.91 23.44
CA ALA A 334 2.57 -19.66 23.84
C ALA A 334 2.11 -19.59 25.31
N GLN A 335 2.24 -20.64 26.12
CA GLN A 335 1.91 -20.54 27.55
C GLN A 335 2.93 -19.66 28.29
N CYS A 336 4.21 -19.84 27.98
CA CYS A 336 5.30 -19.15 28.66
C CYS A 336 5.97 -18.08 27.79
N ASP A 337 6.21 -18.39 26.51
CA ASP A 337 6.99 -17.57 25.60
C ASP A 337 6.18 -17.22 24.35
N PRO A 338 6.48 -16.12 23.65
CA PRO A 338 5.80 -15.81 22.40
C PRO A 338 5.94 -16.94 21.36
N ALA A 339 4.88 -17.18 20.58
CA ALA A 339 4.91 -18.10 19.45
C ALA A 339 4.16 -17.51 18.25
N ILE A 340 4.73 -17.65 17.06
CA ILE A 340 4.08 -17.28 15.80
C ILE A 340 3.40 -18.52 15.23
N LEU A 341 2.07 -18.51 15.20
CA LEU A 341 1.27 -19.49 14.46
C LEU A 341 1.06 -18.97 13.04
N PHE A 342 1.71 -19.62 12.07
CA PHE A 342 1.53 -19.32 10.65
C PHE A 342 0.66 -20.37 9.97
N LEU A 343 -0.55 -19.98 9.58
CA LEU A 343 -1.49 -20.80 8.81
C LEU A 343 -1.31 -20.52 7.31
N ASP A 344 -0.45 -21.29 6.65
CA ASP A 344 -0.14 -21.13 5.23
C ASP A 344 -1.17 -21.87 4.36
N GLU A 345 -1.53 -21.28 3.22
CA GLU A 345 -2.62 -21.77 2.35
C GLU A 345 -3.93 -22.08 3.10
N ILE A 346 -4.37 -21.19 4.00
CA ILE A 346 -5.53 -21.43 4.89
C ILE A 346 -6.84 -21.74 4.11
N SER A 347 -6.96 -21.29 2.86
CA SER A 347 -8.11 -21.61 2.01
C SER A 347 -8.17 -23.11 1.65
N ARG A 348 -7.05 -23.83 1.68
CA ARG A 348 -6.97 -25.27 1.41
C ARG A 348 -7.26 -26.15 2.62
N PHE A 349 -7.52 -25.56 3.78
CA PHE A 349 -7.87 -26.32 4.97
C PHE A 349 -9.25 -26.95 4.76
N PRO A 350 -9.43 -28.24 5.10
CA PRO A 350 -10.76 -28.83 5.08
C PRO A 350 -11.70 -28.13 6.08
N ARG A 351 -13.01 -28.25 5.81
CA ARG A 351 -14.05 -27.54 6.57
C ARG A 351 -14.02 -27.85 8.08
N GLU A 352 -13.61 -29.07 8.45
CA GLU A 352 -13.49 -29.49 9.85
C GLU A 352 -12.44 -28.68 10.60
N GLN A 353 -11.24 -28.50 10.03
CA GLN A 353 -10.17 -27.70 10.63
C GLN A 353 -10.50 -26.19 10.61
N ILE A 354 -11.21 -25.72 9.58
CA ILE A 354 -11.73 -24.34 9.54
C ILE A 354 -12.69 -24.09 10.72
N ASN A 355 -13.61 -25.02 11.00
CA ASN A 355 -14.54 -24.90 12.13
C ASN A 355 -13.81 -24.89 13.48
N LEU A 356 -12.78 -25.73 13.62
CA LEU A 356 -11.91 -25.74 14.80
C LEU A 356 -11.21 -24.39 14.97
N LEU A 357 -10.65 -23.82 13.91
CA LEU A 357 -10.03 -22.49 13.92
C LEU A 357 -11.03 -21.37 14.28
N ILE A 358 -12.27 -21.42 13.78
CA ILE A 358 -13.30 -20.44 14.14
C ILE A 358 -13.56 -20.46 15.65
N GLY A 359 -13.62 -21.65 16.25
CA GLY A 359 -13.76 -21.83 17.69
C GLY A 359 -12.54 -21.31 18.45
N PHE A 360 -11.35 -21.73 18.02
CA PHE A 360 -10.06 -21.42 18.63
C PHE A 360 -9.74 -19.92 18.62
N LEU A 361 -9.98 -19.23 17.51
CA LEU A 361 -9.70 -17.79 17.36
C LEU A 361 -10.70 -16.88 18.11
N ASN A 362 -11.62 -17.46 18.88
CA ASN A 362 -12.43 -16.70 19.82
C ASN A 362 -11.63 -16.41 21.09
N ARG A 363 -11.42 -15.13 21.35
CA ARG A 363 -10.81 -14.65 22.59
C ARG A 363 -11.79 -14.84 23.74
N LYS A 364 -11.39 -15.59 24.77
CA LYS A 364 -12.19 -15.80 26.00
C LYS A 364 -11.57 -15.05 27.17
N SER A 365 -12.38 -14.41 28.01
CA SER A 365 -11.92 -13.84 29.27
C SER A 365 -11.58 -14.94 30.28
N GLY A 366 -10.73 -14.63 31.25
CA GLY A 366 -10.41 -15.54 32.36
C GLY A 366 -11.65 -16.01 33.12
N ASP A 367 -12.63 -15.12 33.35
CA ASP A 367 -13.92 -15.49 33.96
C ASP A 367 -14.68 -16.56 33.18
N LEU A 368 -14.70 -16.46 31.85
CA LEU A 368 -15.39 -17.42 31.01
C LEU A 368 -14.64 -18.76 30.99
N CYS A 369 -13.31 -18.72 30.97
CA CYS A 369 -12.49 -19.92 31.11
C CYS A 369 -12.74 -20.63 32.45
N ARG A 370 -12.83 -19.89 33.57
CA ARG A 370 -13.14 -20.44 34.90
C ARG A 370 -14.54 -21.05 34.97
N GLN A 371 -15.54 -20.42 34.35
CA GLN A 371 -16.90 -20.99 34.22
C GLN A 371 -16.91 -22.29 33.41
N GLU A 372 -15.97 -22.46 32.48
CA GLU A 372 -15.76 -23.68 31.72
C GLU A 372 -14.85 -24.71 32.43
N ASN A 373 -14.56 -24.51 33.72
CA ASN A 373 -13.65 -25.33 34.55
C ASN A 373 -12.22 -25.41 33.99
N LEU A 374 -11.72 -24.34 33.36
CA LEU A 374 -10.33 -24.22 32.95
C LEU A 374 -9.55 -23.48 34.05
N ASP A 375 -8.55 -24.15 34.62
CA ASP A 375 -7.65 -23.58 35.62
C ASP A 375 -6.54 -22.78 34.93
N LEU A 376 -6.87 -21.54 34.54
CA LEU A 376 -5.95 -20.62 33.88
C LEU A 376 -5.69 -19.42 34.80
N GLU A 377 -4.41 -19.07 34.96
CA GLU A 377 -4.00 -17.90 35.73
C GLU A 377 -4.17 -16.61 34.93
N GLY A 378 -4.75 -15.57 35.56
CA GLY A 378 -4.92 -14.24 34.98
C GLY A 378 -6.30 -13.97 34.36
N ASP A 379 -6.57 -12.70 34.06
CA ASP A 379 -7.89 -12.24 33.57
C ASP A 379 -8.10 -12.44 32.06
N GLY A 380 -7.05 -12.86 31.34
CA GLY A 380 -7.05 -13.10 29.91
C GLY A 380 -6.87 -11.83 29.06
N PRO A 381 -7.22 -11.86 27.76
CA PRO A 381 -7.92 -12.94 27.08
C PRO A 381 -7.05 -14.16 26.73
N PHE A 382 -7.68 -15.32 26.59
CA PHE A 382 -7.07 -16.59 26.21
C PHE A 382 -7.62 -17.12 24.88
N TYR A 383 -6.77 -17.81 24.12
CA TYR A 383 -7.22 -18.73 23.07
C TYR A 383 -7.37 -20.14 23.66
N VAL A 384 -8.42 -20.85 23.28
CA VAL A 384 -8.74 -22.18 23.82
C VAL A 384 -9.08 -23.13 22.68
N ALA A 385 -8.37 -24.24 22.57
CA ALA A 385 -8.63 -25.33 21.64
C ALA A 385 -9.02 -26.60 22.40
N ARG A 386 -10.10 -27.26 21.99
CA ARG A 386 -10.54 -28.54 22.56
C ARG A 386 -10.32 -29.64 21.54
N VAL A 387 -9.81 -30.79 21.98
CA VAL A 387 -9.60 -31.94 21.09
C VAL A 387 -10.97 -32.58 20.79
N PRO A 388 -11.43 -32.61 19.52
CA PRO A 388 -12.78 -33.12 19.21
C PRO A 388 -13.01 -34.57 19.61
N GLN A 389 -11.96 -35.40 19.55
CA GLN A 389 -12.02 -36.83 19.87
C GLN A 389 -11.83 -37.12 21.37
N ASP A 390 -11.38 -36.14 22.15
CA ASP A 390 -11.14 -36.25 23.59
C ASP A 390 -11.49 -34.93 24.28
N ASN A 391 -12.75 -34.81 24.71
CA ASN A 391 -13.26 -33.62 25.39
C ASN A 391 -12.57 -33.33 26.73
N SER A 392 -11.78 -34.26 27.28
CA SER A 392 -11.00 -34.02 28.50
C SER A 392 -9.74 -33.20 28.23
N LYS A 393 -9.22 -33.23 26.99
CA LYS A 393 -8.00 -32.53 26.63
C LYS A 393 -8.29 -31.16 26.03
N VAL A 394 -7.76 -30.14 26.70
CA VAL A 394 -7.93 -28.74 26.34
C VAL A 394 -6.56 -28.07 26.33
N PHE A 395 -6.29 -27.30 25.29
CA PHE A 395 -5.12 -26.44 25.19
C PHE A 395 -5.56 -24.99 25.32
N ALA A 396 -4.82 -24.21 26.10
CA ALA A 396 -5.06 -22.78 26.21
C ALA A 396 -3.75 -22.02 26.38
N CYS A 397 -3.74 -20.78 25.91
CA CYS A 397 -2.64 -19.83 26.07
C CYS A 397 -3.15 -18.39 26.13
N PRO A 398 -2.42 -17.47 26.78
CA PRO A 398 -2.69 -16.04 26.68
C PRO A 398 -2.66 -15.56 25.23
N CYS A 399 -3.66 -14.76 24.81
CA CYS A 399 -3.71 -14.24 23.45
C CYS A 399 -2.53 -13.33 23.10
N GLU A 400 -1.87 -12.74 24.09
CA GLU A 400 -0.71 -11.86 23.90
C GLU A 400 0.58 -12.61 23.53
N HIS A 401 0.67 -13.89 23.89
CA HIS A 401 1.82 -14.74 23.56
C HIS A 401 1.65 -15.43 22.20
N LEU A 402 0.42 -15.68 21.76
CA LEU A 402 0.17 -16.32 20.47
C LEU A 402 -0.06 -15.29 19.35
N LEU A 403 0.95 -15.11 18.52
CA LEU A 403 0.96 -14.22 17.37
C LEU A 403 0.46 -14.97 16.14
N ILE A 404 -0.63 -14.51 15.53
CA ILE A 404 -1.34 -15.30 14.49
C ILE A 404 -1.27 -14.58 13.14
N VAL A 405 -0.72 -15.29 12.16
CA VAL A 405 -0.69 -14.89 10.75
C VAL A 405 -1.23 -16.02 9.88
N ALA A 406 -2.04 -15.69 8.88
CA ALA A 406 -2.53 -16.65 7.90
C ALA A 406 -2.29 -16.13 6.49
N ALA A 407 -2.02 -17.00 5.53
CA ALA A 407 -1.91 -16.64 4.12
C ALA A 407 -2.97 -17.36 3.29
N ALA A 408 -3.58 -16.63 2.37
CA ALA A 408 -4.52 -17.18 1.39
C ALA A 408 -4.20 -16.62 0.01
N ASN A 409 -4.31 -17.50 -0.99
CA ASN A 409 -4.33 -17.11 -2.39
C ASN A 409 -5.77 -16.77 -2.77
N PHE A 410 -5.99 -15.55 -3.28
CA PHE A 410 -7.28 -15.08 -3.78
C PHE A 410 -7.16 -14.81 -5.28
N GLY A 411 -8.11 -15.31 -6.09
CA GLY A 411 -8.11 -15.14 -7.55
C GLY A 411 -8.99 -16.19 -8.23
N LYS A 412 -9.40 -15.94 -9.49
CA LYS A 412 -10.29 -16.83 -10.25
C LYS A 412 -9.64 -18.17 -10.61
N ASP A 413 -8.32 -18.15 -10.83
CA ASP A 413 -7.53 -19.30 -11.31
C ASP A 413 -7.10 -20.23 -10.18
N TYR A 414 -7.13 -19.72 -8.95
CA TYR A 414 -6.87 -20.48 -7.74
C TYR A 414 -8.21 -20.88 -7.14
N ALA A 415 -8.91 -21.78 -7.84
CA ALA A 415 -10.15 -22.39 -7.36
C ALA A 415 -9.87 -23.15 -6.04
N VAL A 416 -9.84 -22.41 -4.96
CA VAL A 416 -9.86 -22.90 -3.60
C VAL A 416 -11.11 -22.33 -2.95
N TYR A 417 -11.68 -23.08 -2.02
CA TYR A 417 -12.86 -22.69 -1.27
C TYR A 417 -12.72 -21.24 -0.79
N PRO A 418 -13.71 -20.37 -1.05
CA PRO A 418 -13.70 -19.02 -0.51
C PRO A 418 -13.57 -19.12 1.02
N LEU A 419 -12.72 -18.26 1.60
CA LEU A 419 -12.52 -18.26 3.04
C LEU A 419 -13.86 -18.05 3.75
N ASP A 420 -14.20 -18.95 4.68
CA ASP A 420 -15.46 -18.86 5.43
C ASP A 420 -15.59 -17.45 6.07
N PRO A 421 -16.71 -16.72 5.86
CA PRO A 421 -16.89 -15.38 6.41
C PRO A 421 -16.72 -15.29 7.93
N ALA A 422 -17.08 -16.34 8.68
CA ALA A 422 -16.89 -16.41 10.12
C ALA A 422 -15.41 -16.49 10.48
N LEU A 423 -14.60 -17.25 9.73
CA LEU A 423 -13.16 -17.31 9.91
C LEU A 423 -12.50 -15.99 9.49
N ARG A 424 -12.89 -15.42 8.33
CA ARG A 424 -12.38 -14.12 7.84
C ARG A 424 -12.51 -13.00 8.86
N ARG A 425 -13.63 -12.95 9.61
CA ARG A 425 -13.89 -11.94 10.67
C ARG A 425 -12.95 -12.05 11.86
N ARG A 426 -12.25 -13.18 12.04
CA ARG A 426 -11.26 -13.37 13.11
C ARG A 426 -9.91 -12.75 12.80
N PHE A 427 -9.68 -12.40 11.54
CA PHE A 427 -8.51 -11.62 11.11
C PHE A 427 -8.82 -10.14 11.13
N THR A 428 -8.17 -9.44 12.05
CA THR A 428 -8.40 -8.00 12.34
C THR A 428 -7.59 -7.08 11.45
N MET A 429 -6.56 -7.61 10.80
CA MET A 429 -5.72 -6.90 9.84
C MET A 429 -5.58 -7.73 8.57
N VAL A 430 -5.69 -7.08 7.42
CA VAL A 430 -5.37 -7.69 6.12
C VAL A 430 -4.20 -6.95 5.51
N VAL A 431 -3.20 -7.69 5.04
CA VAL A 431 -2.07 -7.17 4.29
C VAL A 431 -2.18 -7.70 2.88
N GLU A 432 -2.40 -6.78 1.94
CA GLU A 432 -2.46 -7.11 0.51
C GLU A 432 -1.05 -7.27 -0.05
N PHE A 433 -0.87 -8.33 -0.80
CA PHE A 433 0.31 -8.68 -1.57
C PHE A 433 -0.04 -8.61 -3.04
N ASP A 434 0.83 -7.93 -3.77
CA ASP A 434 0.79 -7.85 -5.22
C ASP A 434 2.20 -8.02 -5.74
N TYR A 435 2.34 -8.26 -7.05
CA TYR A 435 3.65 -8.29 -7.68
C TYR A 435 4.36 -6.94 -7.49
N PRO A 436 5.69 -6.93 -7.25
CA PRO A 436 6.42 -5.68 -7.07
C PRO A 436 6.28 -4.76 -8.28
N GLY A 437 6.35 -3.45 -8.05
CA GLY A 437 6.44 -2.49 -9.15
C GLY A 437 7.64 -2.77 -10.04
N LYS A 438 7.55 -2.43 -11.33
CA LYS A 438 8.54 -2.77 -12.36
C LYS A 438 9.99 -2.62 -11.90
N ASP A 439 10.39 -1.46 -11.39
CA ASP A 439 11.79 -1.21 -11.00
C ASP A 439 12.22 -2.06 -9.79
N ALA A 440 11.32 -2.26 -8.83
CA ALA A 440 11.57 -3.12 -7.68
C ALA A 440 11.68 -4.60 -8.08
N GLU A 441 10.89 -5.06 -9.05
CA GLU A 441 10.96 -6.43 -9.55
C GLU A 441 12.23 -6.67 -10.37
N ILE A 442 12.69 -5.67 -11.14
CA ILE A 442 13.99 -5.75 -11.84
C ILE A 442 15.14 -5.79 -10.83
N ASP A 443 15.11 -4.94 -9.80
CA ASP A 443 16.13 -4.95 -8.75
C ASP A 443 16.16 -6.29 -8.00
N LEU A 444 14.99 -6.83 -7.67
CA LEU A 444 14.84 -8.14 -7.05
C LEU A 444 15.42 -9.24 -7.93
N LEU A 445 15.10 -9.23 -9.23
CA LEU A 445 15.56 -10.24 -10.18
C LEU A 445 17.09 -10.18 -10.31
N ALA A 446 17.65 -8.99 -10.54
CA ALA A 446 19.10 -8.80 -10.67
C ALA A 446 19.86 -9.27 -9.42
N ARG A 447 19.38 -8.93 -8.22
CA ARG A 447 20.00 -9.37 -6.95
C ARG A 447 19.88 -10.87 -6.71
N SER A 448 18.79 -11.50 -7.17
CA SER A 448 18.50 -12.92 -6.92
C SER A 448 19.15 -13.88 -7.93
N THR A 449 19.61 -13.37 -9.06
CA THR A 449 20.05 -14.19 -10.21
C THR A 449 21.38 -13.76 -10.82
N SER A 450 21.94 -12.62 -10.40
CA SER A 450 23.16 -12.02 -10.95
C SER A 450 23.06 -11.63 -12.44
N LEU A 451 21.85 -11.53 -12.99
CA LEU A 451 21.62 -11.02 -14.34
C LEU A 451 22.02 -9.55 -14.45
N ASP A 452 22.47 -9.15 -15.65
CA ASP A 452 22.61 -7.73 -15.96
C ASP A 452 21.25 -7.02 -16.00
N ARG A 453 21.29 -5.69 -15.87
CA ARG A 453 20.08 -4.86 -15.81
C ARG A 453 19.24 -4.96 -17.07
N ALA A 454 19.86 -5.06 -18.24
CA ALA A 454 19.14 -5.05 -19.52
C ALA A 454 18.33 -6.33 -19.71
N LEU A 455 18.91 -7.48 -19.36
CA LEU A 455 18.25 -8.77 -19.40
C LEU A 455 17.16 -8.87 -18.31
N ALA A 456 17.44 -8.41 -17.09
CA ALA A 456 16.42 -8.35 -16.03
C ALA A 456 15.21 -7.47 -16.43
N GLU A 457 15.46 -6.33 -17.07
CA GLU A 457 14.41 -5.47 -17.62
C GLU A 457 13.57 -6.15 -18.71
N ALA A 458 14.20 -6.98 -19.55
CA ALA A 458 13.52 -7.71 -20.61
C ALA A 458 12.61 -8.81 -20.04
N LEU A 459 13.11 -9.59 -19.08
CA LEU A 459 12.35 -10.63 -18.39
C LEU A 459 11.14 -10.06 -17.63
N VAL A 460 11.35 -8.96 -16.88
CA VAL A 460 10.25 -8.29 -16.15
C VAL A 460 9.21 -7.71 -17.11
N ALA A 461 9.61 -7.19 -18.26
CA ALA A 461 8.66 -6.69 -19.26
C ALA A 461 7.75 -7.82 -19.79
N VAL A 462 8.30 -9.00 -20.07
CA VAL A 462 7.51 -10.18 -20.46
C VAL A 462 6.60 -10.63 -19.32
N ALA A 463 7.07 -10.59 -18.06
CA ALA A 463 6.24 -10.92 -16.91
C ALA A 463 5.04 -9.98 -16.77
N ILE A 464 5.26 -8.67 -16.84
CA ILE A 464 4.19 -7.65 -16.81
C ILE A 464 3.19 -7.87 -17.95
N GLU A 465 3.68 -8.12 -19.16
CA GLU A 465 2.79 -8.39 -20.30
C GLU A 465 1.99 -9.67 -20.09
N SER A 466 2.60 -10.76 -19.60
CA SER A 466 1.89 -12.01 -19.32
C SER A 466 0.74 -11.81 -18.32
N ARG A 467 0.96 -11.01 -17.26
CA ARG A 467 -0.05 -10.67 -16.25
C ARG A 467 -1.18 -9.86 -16.88
N ARG A 468 -0.85 -8.84 -17.67
CA ARG A 468 -1.83 -8.00 -18.40
C ARG A 468 -2.69 -8.82 -19.36
N VAL A 469 -2.08 -9.73 -20.11
CA VAL A 469 -2.78 -10.56 -21.10
C VAL A 469 -3.64 -11.63 -20.41
N HIS A 470 -3.17 -12.21 -19.31
CA HIS A 470 -3.95 -13.11 -18.46
C HIS A 470 -5.17 -12.42 -17.84
N GLU A 471 -5.02 -11.20 -17.31
CA GLU A 471 -6.13 -10.42 -16.76
C GLU A 471 -7.25 -10.17 -17.79
N ASN A 472 -6.90 -10.07 -19.07
CA ASN A 472 -7.86 -9.93 -20.17
C ASN A 472 -8.51 -11.27 -20.59
N GLY A 473 -8.02 -12.40 -20.08
CA GLY A 473 -8.50 -13.75 -20.40
C GLY A 473 -7.86 -14.38 -21.64
N ASP A 474 -6.84 -13.75 -22.21
CA ASP A 474 -6.16 -14.20 -23.43
C ASP A 474 -5.00 -15.18 -23.15
N LEU A 475 -4.54 -15.27 -21.90
CA LEU A 475 -3.60 -16.30 -21.43
C LEU A 475 -4.22 -17.15 -20.30
N PRO A 476 -4.00 -18.48 -20.30
CA PRO A 476 -4.45 -19.36 -19.23
C PRO A 476 -3.82 -19.08 -17.86
N GLY A 477 -2.59 -18.54 -17.83
CA GLY A 477 -1.89 -18.21 -16.61
C GLY A 477 -0.97 -17.00 -16.80
N GLN A 478 -0.24 -16.65 -15.74
CA GLN A 478 0.65 -15.49 -15.70
C GLN A 478 1.99 -15.83 -15.06
N ILE A 479 3.04 -15.08 -15.39
CA ILE A 479 4.37 -15.25 -14.80
C ILE A 479 4.38 -14.59 -13.41
N ASP A 480 4.38 -15.39 -12.35
CA ASP A 480 4.61 -14.91 -10.99
C ASP A 480 6.09 -14.62 -10.71
N THR A 481 6.37 -13.86 -9.64
CA THR A 481 7.75 -13.45 -9.31
C THR A 481 8.67 -14.64 -9.00
N ALA A 482 8.16 -15.75 -8.48
CA ALA A 482 8.99 -16.93 -8.22
C ALA A 482 9.39 -17.62 -9.53
N SER A 483 8.45 -17.82 -10.46
CA SER A 483 8.74 -18.30 -11.81
C SER A 483 9.67 -17.36 -12.59
N LEU A 484 9.52 -16.04 -12.41
CA LEU A 484 10.41 -15.05 -13.02
C LEU A 484 11.84 -15.16 -12.51
N ILE A 485 12.03 -15.32 -11.19
CA ILE A 485 13.36 -15.53 -10.59
C ILE A 485 13.98 -16.82 -11.10
N GLU A 486 13.20 -17.91 -11.18
CA GLU A 486 13.70 -19.19 -11.70
C GLU A 486 14.08 -19.08 -13.18
N TRP A 487 13.28 -18.38 -14.00
CA TRP A 487 13.64 -18.07 -15.38
C TRP A 487 14.94 -17.28 -15.48
N GLY A 488 15.11 -16.27 -14.63
CA GLY A 488 16.36 -15.52 -14.58
C GLY A 488 17.57 -16.35 -14.16
N ARG A 489 17.41 -17.26 -13.19
CA ARG A 489 18.50 -18.19 -12.80
C ARG A 489 18.92 -19.08 -13.96
N LYS A 490 17.97 -19.63 -14.72
CA LYS A 490 18.29 -20.43 -15.91
C LYS A 490 18.98 -19.60 -16.98
N CYS A 491 18.56 -18.35 -17.19
CA CYS A 491 19.29 -17.46 -18.11
C CYS A 491 20.75 -17.26 -17.69
N THR A 492 21.05 -17.13 -16.39
CA THR A 492 22.42 -17.07 -15.89
C THR A 492 23.16 -18.40 -16.05
N GLU A 493 22.54 -19.51 -15.64
CA GLU A 493 23.15 -20.85 -15.66
C GLU A 493 23.52 -21.32 -17.07
N PHE A 494 22.69 -20.99 -18.06
CA PHE A 494 22.86 -21.40 -19.45
C PHE A 494 23.43 -20.29 -20.35
N GLU A 495 23.92 -19.20 -19.77
CA GLU A 495 24.53 -18.07 -20.50
C GLU A 495 23.63 -17.55 -21.65
N ALA A 496 22.34 -17.39 -21.35
CA ALA A 496 21.36 -16.94 -22.33
C ALA A 496 21.45 -15.42 -22.55
N HIS A 497 21.90 -15.01 -23.74
CA HIS A 497 22.13 -13.59 -24.05
C HIS A 497 21.28 -13.06 -25.21
N THR A 498 20.67 -13.93 -26.00
CA THR A 498 19.80 -13.56 -27.13
C THR A 498 18.33 -13.81 -26.80
N ALA A 499 17.43 -13.12 -27.49
CA ALA A 499 15.98 -13.33 -27.30
C ALA A 499 15.57 -14.81 -27.48
N ALA A 500 16.18 -15.52 -28.43
CA ALA A 500 15.93 -16.94 -28.67
C ALA A 500 16.34 -17.81 -27.47
N GLN A 501 17.60 -17.67 -27.01
CA GLN A 501 18.10 -18.42 -25.85
C GLN A 501 17.31 -18.12 -24.56
N VAL A 502 16.92 -16.85 -24.37
CA VAL A 502 16.10 -16.43 -23.24
C VAL A 502 14.73 -17.10 -23.28
N MET A 503 14.10 -17.19 -24.45
CA MET A 503 12.85 -17.93 -24.61
C MET A 503 13.02 -19.45 -24.51
N ASP A 504 14.15 -20.02 -24.88
CA ASP A 504 14.43 -21.44 -24.62
C ASP A 504 14.39 -21.71 -23.10
N MET A 505 14.92 -20.79 -22.28
CA MET A 505 14.82 -20.91 -20.82
C MET A 505 13.39 -20.70 -20.30
N ALA A 506 12.57 -19.91 -20.98
CA ALA A 506 11.15 -19.77 -20.67
C ALA A 506 10.38 -21.09 -20.88
N ALA A 507 10.70 -21.80 -21.97
CA ALA A 507 10.11 -23.10 -22.30
C ALA A 507 10.39 -24.16 -21.22
N LEU A 508 11.52 -24.04 -20.50
CA LEU A 508 11.93 -24.92 -19.41
C LEU A 508 11.43 -24.49 -18.02
N THR A 509 10.68 -23.38 -17.91
CA THR A 509 10.31 -22.78 -16.62
C THR A 509 8.81 -22.59 -16.45
N TRP A 510 8.24 -21.63 -17.16
CA TRP A 510 6.86 -21.18 -16.92
C TRP A 510 5.93 -21.41 -18.11
N ALA A 511 6.46 -21.80 -19.27
CA ALA A 511 5.68 -21.88 -20.50
C ALA A 511 4.45 -22.80 -20.37
N ASP A 512 4.56 -23.93 -19.67
CA ASP A 512 3.45 -24.86 -19.51
C ASP A 512 2.37 -24.38 -18.55
N LEU A 513 2.74 -23.61 -17.52
CA LEU A 513 1.82 -22.98 -16.57
C LEU A 513 1.11 -21.76 -17.18
N VAL A 514 1.82 -20.94 -17.94
CA VAL A 514 1.33 -19.64 -18.44
C VAL A 514 0.58 -19.78 -19.77
N CYS A 515 1.13 -20.57 -20.70
CA CYS A 515 0.55 -20.71 -22.04
C CYS A 515 -0.56 -21.77 -22.08
N GLY A 516 -0.65 -22.61 -21.04
CA GLY A 516 -1.52 -23.78 -21.02
C GLY A 516 -1.11 -24.84 -22.03
N ARG A 517 -1.93 -25.90 -22.12
CA ARG A 517 -1.68 -27.04 -22.99
C ARG A 517 -2.77 -27.22 -24.05
N THR A 518 -2.35 -27.67 -25.23
CA THR A 518 -3.24 -28.13 -26.30
C THR A 518 -3.83 -29.50 -25.94
N HIS A 519 -4.82 -29.94 -26.72
CA HIS A 519 -5.52 -31.22 -26.49
C HIS A 519 -4.60 -32.46 -26.55
N ASP A 520 -3.46 -32.38 -27.25
CA ASP A 520 -2.42 -33.40 -27.30
C ASP A 520 -1.38 -33.27 -26.17
N GLY A 521 -1.61 -32.37 -25.21
CA GLY A 521 -0.79 -32.19 -24.01
C GLY A 521 0.50 -31.39 -24.23
N ARG A 522 0.70 -30.75 -25.38
CA ARG A 522 1.86 -29.89 -25.65
C ARG A 522 1.62 -28.44 -25.21
N VAL A 523 2.67 -27.68 -24.97
CA VAL A 523 2.56 -26.24 -24.68
C VAL A 523 1.93 -25.53 -25.87
N ASN A 524 0.95 -24.66 -25.61
CA ASN A 524 0.31 -23.87 -26.67
C ASN A 524 1.33 -22.91 -27.32
N GLN A 525 1.75 -23.26 -28.54
CA GLN A 525 2.76 -22.53 -29.29
C GLN A 525 2.29 -21.13 -29.73
N GLY A 526 0.98 -20.89 -29.88
CA GLY A 526 0.45 -19.58 -30.24
C GLY A 526 0.65 -18.57 -29.11
N HIS A 527 0.26 -18.95 -27.89
CA HIS A 527 0.46 -18.13 -26.69
C HIS A 527 1.96 -17.90 -26.43
N PHE A 528 2.77 -18.95 -26.55
CA PHE A 528 4.21 -18.85 -26.33
C PHE A 528 4.90 -17.96 -27.36
N ALA A 529 4.52 -18.08 -28.65
CA ALA A 529 5.02 -17.22 -29.71
C ALA A 529 4.65 -15.74 -29.48
N ALA A 530 3.44 -15.44 -29.01
CA ALA A 530 3.04 -14.06 -28.71
C ALA A 530 3.93 -13.38 -27.66
N LEU A 531 4.30 -14.11 -26.59
CA LEU A 531 5.21 -13.59 -25.57
C LEU A 531 6.66 -13.46 -26.08
N ARG A 532 7.12 -14.37 -26.95
CA ARG A 532 8.40 -14.22 -27.66
C ARG A 532 8.42 -12.98 -28.55
N ASP A 533 7.36 -12.79 -29.34
CA ASP A 533 7.27 -11.65 -30.26
C ASP A 533 7.25 -10.33 -29.47
N HIS A 534 6.60 -10.30 -28.30
CA HIS A 534 6.69 -9.18 -27.36
C HIS A 534 8.14 -8.92 -26.91
N LEU A 535 8.87 -9.95 -26.47
CA LEU A 535 10.28 -9.82 -26.07
C LEU A 535 11.14 -9.27 -27.22
N GLU A 536 10.97 -9.78 -28.43
CA GLU A 536 11.72 -9.33 -29.60
C GLU A 536 11.39 -7.89 -29.99
N ALA A 537 10.12 -7.48 -29.86
CA ALA A 537 9.65 -6.13 -30.16
C ALA A 537 10.23 -5.07 -29.20
N LEU A 538 10.61 -5.45 -27.97
CA LEU A 538 11.27 -4.55 -27.02
C LEU A 538 12.65 -4.08 -27.52
N GLY A 539 13.29 -4.83 -28.44
CA GLY A 539 14.59 -4.47 -29.02
C GLY A 539 15.75 -4.40 -28.00
N LYS A 540 15.56 -4.98 -26.80
CA LYS A 540 16.52 -4.92 -25.69
C LYS A 540 17.62 -5.98 -25.76
N LEU A 541 17.40 -7.05 -26.52
CA LEU A 541 18.33 -8.16 -26.66
C LEU A 541 18.77 -8.31 -28.12
N PRO A 542 20.01 -8.79 -28.37
CA PRO A 542 20.46 -9.13 -29.70
C PRO A 542 19.51 -10.15 -30.34
N LYS A 543 19.12 -9.91 -31.59
CA LYS A 543 18.48 -10.93 -32.42
C LYS A 543 19.53 -11.96 -32.75
N GLY A 544 19.37 -13.19 -32.26
CA GLY A 544 20.32 -14.28 -32.52
C GLY A 544 20.50 -14.46 -34.02
N GLY A 545 21.75 -14.36 -34.49
CA GLY A 545 22.13 -14.90 -35.79
C GLY A 545 22.10 -16.42 -35.72
N ALA A 546 21.65 -17.07 -36.79
CA ALA A 546 21.77 -18.52 -36.95
C ALA A 546 23.24 -18.96 -36.73
N PRO A 547 23.47 -20.19 -36.21
CA PRO A 547 24.79 -20.66 -35.76
C PRO A 547 25.90 -20.57 -36.81
#